data_AF-A0A6I0J897-F1
#
_entry.id   AF-A0A6I0J897-F1
#
_cell.length_a   1.000
_cell.length_b   1.000
_cell.length_c   1.000
_cell.angle_alpha   90.00
_cell.angle_beta   90.00
_cell.angle_gamma   90.00
#
_symmetry.space_group_name_H-M   'P 1'
#
loop_
_entity.id
_entity.type
_entity.pdbx_description
1 polymer ?
#
loop_
_entity_poly.entity_id
_entity_poly.type
_entity_poly.pdbx_seq_one_letter_code
_entity_poly.pdbx_strand_id
1 'polypeptide(L)'
;MKKMIKIESGSFAALVRSYKKSLNMLAVLQHICQENDVALSMLSDEVCELINLDPAEIEKQRLSGRLRFAEEENGTKHYSIVDIINLKDSIDWKVINKQVESLSFEEEE
;
A
#
# COMPACT_ATOMS: atom_id res chain seq x y z
N MET A 1 -8.15 -28.63 14.56
CA MET A 1 -8.89 -27.52 15.19
C MET A 1 -8.84 -26.31 14.27
N LYS A 2 -9.98 -25.64 14.03
CA LYS A 2 -10.03 -24.45 13.16
C LYS A 2 -9.85 -23.22 14.02
N LYS A 3 -8.89 -22.36 13.68
CA LYS A 3 -8.73 -21.04 14.28
C LYS A 3 -9.85 -20.13 13.78
N MET A 4 -10.54 -19.46 14.70
CA MET A 4 -11.67 -18.58 14.38
C MET A 4 -11.37 -17.13 14.81
N ILE A 5 -11.90 -16.18 14.02
CA ILE A 5 -11.81 -14.74 14.30
C ILE A 5 -13.23 -14.22 14.51
N LYS A 6 -13.51 -13.66 15.69
CA LYS A 6 -14.77 -12.96 15.93
C LYS A 6 -14.63 -11.52 15.47
N ILE A 7 -15.46 -11.13 14.51
CA ILE A 7 -15.47 -9.78 13.94
C ILE A 7 -16.67 -9.02 14.51
N GLU A 8 -16.40 -7.87 15.14
CA GLU A 8 -17.45 -6.97 15.60
C GLU A 8 -17.97 -6.18 14.41
N SER A 9 -19.25 -6.38 14.07
CA SER A 9 -19.83 -5.95 12.78
C SER A 9 -19.83 -4.43 12.60
N GLY A 10 -20.00 -3.66 13.69
CA GLY A 10 -19.93 -2.20 13.68
C GLY A 10 -18.54 -1.70 13.31
N SER A 11 -17.52 -2.19 14.03
CA SER A 11 -16.11 -1.89 13.76
C SER A 11 -15.68 -2.30 12.34
N PHE A 12 -16.09 -3.48 11.88
CA PHE A 12 -15.78 -3.94 10.52
C PHE A 12 -16.42 -3.06 9.45
N ALA A 13 -17.69 -2.69 9.61
CA ALA A 13 -18.36 -1.79 8.69
C ALA A 13 -17.71 -0.40 8.67
N ALA A 14 -17.21 0.09 9.80
CA ALA A 14 -16.46 1.35 9.88
C ALA A 14 -15.11 1.23 9.15
N LEU A 15 -14.39 0.12 9.33
CA LEU A 15 -13.14 -0.17 8.64
C LEU A 15 -13.32 -0.20 7.11
N VAL A 16 -14.30 -0.94 6.61
CA VAL A 16 -14.60 -1.02 5.17
C VAL A 16 -14.98 0.35 4.60
N ARG A 17 -15.74 1.16 5.36
CA ARG A 17 -16.05 2.55 4.96
C ARG A 17 -14.81 3.42 4.88
N SER A 18 -13.92 3.34 5.87
CA SER A 18 -12.65 4.07 5.87
C SER A 18 -11.78 3.68 4.67
N TYR A 19 -11.64 2.38 4.40
CA TYR A 19 -10.91 1.86 3.24
C TYR A 19 -11.45 2.41 1.92
N LYS A 20 -12.77 2.36 1.71
CA LYS A 20 -13.40 2.94 0.51
C LYS A 20 -13.16 4.45 0.38
N LYS A 21 -13.17 5.18 1.50
CA LYS A 21 -12.87 6.62 1.49
C LYS A 21 -11.43 6.89 1.03
N SER A 22 -10.46 6.10 1.48
CA SER A 22 -9.06 6.21 1.04
C SER A 22 -8.89 5.89 -0.45
N LEU A 23 -9.57 4.85 -0.96
CA LEU A 23 -9.57 4.56 -2.40
C LEU A 23 -10.16 5.71 -3.22
N ASN A 24 -11.27 6.29 -2.77
CA ASN A 24 -11.88 7.45 -3.43
C ASN A 24 -10.95 8.68 -3.40
N MET A 25 -10.20 8.87 -2.31
CA MET A 25 -9.22 9.95 -2.21
C MET A 25 -8.11 9.78 -3.26
N LEU A 26 -7.58 8.56 -3.43
CA LEU A 26 -6.60 8.27 -4.47
C LEU A 26 -7.17 8.55 -5.87
N ALA A 27 -8.40 8.11 -6.15
CA ALA A 27 -9.05 8.36 -7.43
C ALA A 27 -9.22 9.86 -7.73
N VAL A 28 -9.61 10.65 -6.71
CA VAL A 28 -9.72 12.11 -6.83
C VAL A 28 -8.36 12.75 -7.12
N LEU A 29 -7.30 12.34 -6.40
CA LEU A 29 -5.95 12.84 -6.63
C LEU A 29 -5.45 12.51 -8.04
N GLN A 30 -5.65 11.26 -8.48
CA GLN A 30 -5.30 10.83 -9.84
C GLN A 30 -6.02 11.67 -10.90
N HIS A 31 -7.32 11.92 -10.71
CA HIS A 31 -8.10 12.74 -11.63
C HIS A 31 -7.58 14.18 -11.68
N ILE A 32 -7.32 14.82 -10.53
CA ILE A 32 -6.77 16.18 -10.47
C ILE A 32 -5.41 16.24 -11.17
N CYS A 33 -4.50 15.31 -10.87
CA CYS A 33 -3.18 15.24 -11.48
C CYS A 33 -3.28 15.08 -13.01
N GLN A 34 -4.16 14.19 -13.48
CA GLN A 34 -4.38 13.96 -14.91
C GLN A 34 -4.90 15.22 -15.63
N GLU A 35 -5.87 15.93 -15.04
CA GLU A 35 -6.41 17.17 -15.63
C GLU A 35 -5.39 18.32 -15.68
N ASN A 36 -4.34 18.26 -14.86
CA ASN A 36 -3.28 19.28 -14.79
C ASN A 36 -1.99 18.86 -15.49
N ASP A 37 -1.95 17.70 -16.18
CA ASP A 37 -0.75 17.14 -16.81
C ASP A 37 0.44 17.00 -15.83
N VAL A 38 0.14 16.64 -14.58
CA VAL A 38 1.13 16.38 -13.53
C VAL A 38 1.09 14.90 -13.21
N ALA A 39 2.23 14.20 -13.19
CA ALA A 39 2.22 12.81 -12.74
C ALA A 39 2.08 12.73 -11.21
N LEU A 40 1.28 11.75 -10.77
CA LEU A 40 1.22 11.39 -9.36
C LEU A 40 2.35 10.39 -9.06
N SER A 41 3.52 10.94 -8.75
CA SER A 41 4.79 10.21 -8.64
C SER A 41 5.57 10.60 -7.37
N MET A 42 6.70 9.94 -7.12
CA MET A 42 7.56 10.19 -5.95
C MET A 42 9.02 9.84 -6.25
N LEU A 43 9.97 10.60 -5.70
CA LEU A 43 11.41 10.35 -5.83
C LEU A 43 11.85 9.11 -5.04
N SER A 44 12.99 8.53 -5.42
CA SER A 44 13.47 7.28 -4.79
C SER A 44 13.72 7.41 -3.29
N ASP A 45 14.24 8.54 -2.82
CA ASP A 45 14.50 8.81 -1.39
C ASP A 45 13.19 9.00 -0.62
N GLU A 46 12.25 9.76 -1.17
CA GLU A 46 10.90 9.91 -0.63
C GLU A 46 10.20 8.54 -0.51
N VAL A 47 10.33 7.66 -1.51
CA VAL A 47 9.80 6.29 -1.43
C VAL A 47 10.48 5.53 -0.29
N CYS A 48 11.82 5.55 -0.22
CA CYS A 48 12.57 4.85 0.84
C CYS A 48 12.07 5.25 2.23
N GLU A 49 11.89 6.56 2.47
CA GLU A 49 11.36 7.09 3.73
C GLU A 49 9.92 6.62 3.99
N LEU A 50 9.04 6.70 2.99
CA LEU A 50 7.62 6.38 3.13
C LEU A 50 7.36 4.90 3.44
N ILE A 51 8.06 4.00 2.73
CA ILE A 51 7.85 2.55 2.87
C ILE A 51 8.87 1.88 3.79
N ASN A 52 9.82 2.65 4.33
CA ASN A 52 10.88 2.20 5.23
C ASN A 52 11.69 1.05 4.64
N LEU A 53 12.13 1.23 3.40
CA LEU A 53 13.03 0.30 2.70
C LEU A 53 14.32 1.04 2.34
N ASP A 54 15.43 0.31 2.33
CA ASP A 54 16.69 0.83 1.81
C ASP A 54 16.66 0.92 0.27
N PRO A 55 17.57 1.70 -0.34
CA PRO A 55 17.63 1.85 -1.79
C PRO A 55 17.85 0.54 -2.55
N ALA A 56 18.54 -0.45 -1.96
CA ALA A 56 18.81 -1.72 -2.61
C ALA A 56 17.54 -2.58 -2.72
N GLU A 57 16.69 -2.57 -1.70
CA GLU A 57 15.41 -3.26 -1.75
C GLU A 57 14.43 -2.56 -2.69
N ILE A 58 14.41 -1.21 -2.76
CA ILE A 58 13.65 -0.48 -3.80
C ILE A 58 14.04 -0.95 -5.20
N GLU A 59 15.33 -1.01 -5.49
CA GLU A 59 15.83 -1.42 -6.81
C GLU A 59 15.46 -2.87 -7.13
N LYS A 60 15.47 -3.75 -6.14
CA LYS A 60 14.99 -5.13 -6.30
C LYS A 60 13.48 -5.20 -6.59
N GLN A 61 12.65 -4.38 -5.91
CA GLN A 61 11.23 -4.31 -6.22
C GLN A 61 11.00 -3.77 -7.65
N ARG A 62 11.81 -2.82 -8.09
CA ARG A 62 11.80 -2.32 -9.47
C ARG A 62 12.17 -3.39 -10.48
N LEU A 63 13.28 -4.10 -10.27
CA LEU A 63 13.72 -5.21 -11.12
C LEU A 63 12.69 -6.35 -11.18
N SER A 64 11.93 -6.56 -10.11
CA SER A 64 10.84 -7.53 -10.07
C SER A 64 9.55 -7.06 -10.77
N GLY A 65 9.49 -5.80 -11.22
CA GLY A 65 8.32 -5.19 -11.86
C GLY A 65 7.24 -4.69 -10.90
N ARG A 66 7.48 -4.75 -9.58
CA ARG A 66 6.54 -4.27 -8.55
C ARG A 66 6.56 -2.76 -8.35
N LEU A 67 7.66 -2.10 -8.71
CA LEU A 67 7.79 -0.66 -8.80
C LEU A 67 8.15 -0.27 -10.22
N ARG A 68 7.41 0.65 -10.81
CA ARG A 68 7.71 1.22 -12.13
C ARG A 68 7.91 2.72 -12.02
N PHE A 69 8.73 3.23 -12.93
CA PHE A 69 8.83 4.67 -13.12
C PHE A 69 7.53 5.19 -13.74
N ALA A 70 7.01 6.28 -13.19
CA ALA A 70 5.85 7.00 -13.73
C ALA A 70 6.28 8.05 -14.76
N GLU A 71 7.39 8.73 -14.48
CA GLU A 71 7.93 9.80 -15.31
C GLU A 71 9.44 9.94 -15.10
N GLU A 72 10.05 10.74 -15.96
CA GLU A 72 11.44 11.17 -15.85
C GLU A 72 11.51 12.66 -16.14
N GLU A 73 11.95 13.44 -15.16
CA GLU A 73 12.12 14.89 -15.27
C GLU A 73 13.61 15.22 -15.09
N ASN A 74 14.22 15.87 -16.09
CA ASN A 74 15.64 16.26 -16.05
C ASN A 74 16.63 15.12 -15.75
N GLY A 75 16.30 13.89 -16.15
CA GLY A 75 17.11 12.69 -15.88
C GLY A 75 16.87 12.07 -14.50
N THR A 76 15.99 12.66 -13.69
CA THR A 76 15.54 12.13 -12.41
C THR A 76 14.25 11.34 -12.60
N LYS A 77 14.28 10.07 -12.23
CA LYS A 77 13.15 9.15 -12.41
C LYS A 77 12.29 9.10 -11.16
N HIS A 78 10.98 9.22 -11.33
CA HIS A 78 10.02 9.12 -10.24
C HIS A 78 9.24 7.82 -10.32
N TYR A 79 8.91 7.22 -9.18
CA TYR A 79 8.12 6.00 -9.08
C TYR A 79 6.62 6.29 -9.06
N SER A 80 5.83 5.36 -9.59
CA SER A 80 4.37 5.41 -9.57
C SER A 80 3.81 5.29 -8.14
N ILE A 81 2.99 6.25 -7.73
CA ILE A 81 2.28 6.22 -6.43
C ILE A 81 1.39 4.98 -6.29
N VAL A 82 0.78 4.50 -7.38
CA VAL A 82 -0.05 3.29 -7.35
C VAL A 82 0.80 2.06 -6.98
N ASP A 83 1.98 1.95 -7.59
CA ASP A 83 2.88 0.85 -7.33
C ASP A 83 3.46 0.92 -5.89
N ILE A 84 3.75 2.13 -5.40
CA ILE A 84 4.19 2.38 -4.02
C ILE A 84 3.12 1.95 -3.01
N ILE A 85 1.86 2.32 -3.23
CA ILE A 85 0.74 1.94 -2.35
C ILE A 85 0.58 0.42 -2.32
N ASN A 86 0.62 -0.24 -3.49
CA ASN A 86 0.50 -1.70 -3.56
C ASN A 86 1.67 -2.42 -2.88
N LEU A 87 2.89 -1.88 -3.03
CA LEU A 87 4.06 -2.43 -2.35
C LEU A 87 3.95 -2.28 -0.83
N LYS A 88 3.53 -1.09 -0.34
CA LYS A 88 3.31 -0.85 1.09
C LYS A 88 2.25 -1.78 1.66
N ASP A 89 1.12 -1.93 0.97
CA ASP A 89 0.06 -2.87 1.35
C ASP A 89 0.58 -4.31 1.43
N SER A 90 1.39 -4.75 0.46
CA SER A 90 2.00 -6.09 0.50
C SER A 90 2.98 -6.28 1.67
N ILE A 91 3.65 -5.23 2.14
CA ILE A 91 4.56 -5.27 3.29
C ILE A 91 3.74 -5.33 4.58
N ASP A 92 2.78 -4.43 4.73
CA ASP A 92 1.93 -4.31 5.92
C ASP A 92 1.04 -5.55 6.09
N TRP A 93 0.55 -6.13 4.99
CA TRP A 93 -0.22 -7.38 4.98
C TRP A 93 0.48 -8.52 5.73
N LYS A 94 1.80 -8.65 5.58
CA LYS A 94 2.58 -9.68 6.29
C LYS A 94 2.60 -9.46 7.80
N VAL A 95 2.61 -8.21 8.23
CA VAL A 95 2.58 -7.84 9.66
C VAL A 95 1.19 -8.06 10.23
N ILE A 96 0.17 -7.56 9.53
CA ILE A 96 -1.24 -7.68 9.91
C ILE A 96 -1.64 -9.15 10.04
N ASN A 97 -1.31 -10.01 9.08
CA ASN A 97 -1.66 -11.43 9.16
C ASN A 97 -1.04 -12.12 10.37
N LYS A 98 0.22 -11.83 10.70
CA LYS A 98 0.86 -12.39 11.91
C LYS A 98 0.13 -11.96 13.19
N GLN A 99 -0.30 -10.70 13.26
CA GLN A 99 -1.07 -10.20 14.39
C GLN A 99 -2.43 -10.88 14.48
N VAL A 100 -3.15 -11.00 13.36
CA VAL A 100 -4.45 -11.68 13.30
C VAL A 100 -4.34 -13.14 13.72
N GLU A 101 -3.32 -13.86 13.26
CA GLU A 101 -3.06 -15.26 13.65
C GLU A 101 -2.79 -15.42 15.16
N SER A 102 -2.14 -14.44 15.78
CA SER A 102 -1.89 -14.43 17.23
C SER A 102 -3.13 -14.14 18.08
N LEU A 103 -4.12 -13.46 17.51
CA LEU A 103 -5.38 -13.10 18.19
C LEU A 103 -6.50 -14.12 17.94
N SER A 104 -6.29 -15.04 16.99
CA SER A 104 -7.23 -16.13 16.70
C SER A 104 -7.22 -17.16 17.82
N PHE A 105 -8.40 -17.67 18.16
CA PHE A 105 -8.61 -18.66 19.21
C PHE A 105 -9.14 -19.97 18.62
N GLU A 106 -8.98 -21.04 19.38
CA GLU A 106 -9.44 -22.37 19.03
C GLU A 106 -10.82 -22.65 19.63
N GLU A 107 -11.67 -23.41 18.93
CA GLU A 107 -12.91 -23.94 19.52
C GLU A 107 -12.57 -25.09 20.48
N GLU A 108 -13.10 -25.02 21.71
CA GLU A 108 -13.18 -26.18 22.62
C GLU A 108 -14.46 -26.96 22.24
N GLU A 109 -14.30 -28.24 21.90
CA GLU A 109 -15.41 -29.20 21.67
C GLU A 109 -16.07 -29.64 22.99
#